data_AF-A0A7H8IXX0-F1
#
_entry.id   AF-A0A7H8IXX0-F1
#
_cell.length_a   1.000
_cell.length_b   1.000
_cell.length_c   1.000
_cell.angle_alpha   90.00
_cell.angle_beta   90.00
_cell.angle_gamma   90.00
#
_symmetry.space_group_name_H-M   'P 1'
#
loop_
_entity.id
_entity.type
_entity.pdbx_description
1 polymer ?
#
loop_
_entity_poly.entity_id
_entity_poly.type
_entity_poly.pdbx_seq_one_letter_code
_entity_poly.pdbx_strand_id
1 'polypeptide(L)'
;MPSARAPASSGIIRSGRAAGPVRRCRHRCLRRPSGSGRTVAVARNRHRSPASRRTARDRARRTLSQNFLADPGAVARVVRAARPGPGDLLVEVGAGKGVLTEALAPLCRELISYEIDRHLIAGLRERLAPYPAVRVVHRDFLTAHPPREPFALVGNVPYARTSDIVEWALRAPRLTSATLMTQLEYARKRTGDFGRWSLLTVRTWPEVEWRLCGRVARTAFRPVPAVDGGIMRLIRRPRPLLPDAEQRASYAGLVELGFSGVGGSLHASLRRVCPARRLTAAFRRAGLEREVVVGHVTPPQWLVLAQDLTGVAGVAEAATGAGRGGTAASKESKVRAKSRVDSSSL
;
A
#
# COMPACT_ATOMS: atom_id res chain seq x y z
N MET A 1 -3.45 31.77 -68.67
CA MET A 1 -4.33 32.64 -69.47
C MET A 1 -5.73 32.02 -69.46
N PRO A 2 -6.79 32.73 -69.04
CA PRO A 2 -6.90 33.90 -68.17
C PRO A 2 -7.73 33.58 -66.89
N SER A 3 -7.42 34.14 -65.71
CA SER A 3 -7.86 35.45 -65.17
C SER A 3 -9.34 35.43 -64.72
N ALA A 4 -9.82 36.02 -63.63
CA ALA A 4 -9.32 36.66 -62.42
C ALA A 4 -10.58 37.22 -61.72
N ARG A 5 -10.56 37.38 -60.39
CA ARG A 5 -10.90 38.62 -59.65
C ARG A 5 -11.36 38.31 -58.21
N ALA A 6 -10.45 38.61 -57.28
CA ALA A 6 -10.75 39.38 -56.05
C ALA A 6 -10.89 40.88 -56.45
N PRO A 7 -11.10 41.90 -55.57
CA PRO A 7 -10.94 41.97 -54.10
C PRO A 7 -12.15 42.69 -53.42
N ALA A 8 -12.23 43.15 -52.18
CA ALA A 8 -11.28 43.90 -51.35
C ALA A 8 -11.84 44.07 -49.91
N SER A 9 -10.97 44.10 -48.88
CA SER A 9 -10.60 45.28 -48.06
C SER A 9 -11.61 45.66 -46.97
N SER A 10 -11.30 46.12 -45.76
CA SER A 10 -10.07 46.46 -45.02
C SER A 10 -10.55 46.93 -43.64
N GLY A 11 -9.68 46.95 -42.62
CA GLY A 11 -9.99 47.72 -41.40
C GLY A 11 -9.22 47.36 -40.14
N ILE A 12 -7.93 47.69 -40.12
CA ILE A 12 -7.08 47.79 -38.93
C ILE A 12 -7.41 49.12 -38.21
N ILE A 13 -7.32 49.18 -36.86
CA ILE A 13 -6.55 50.19 -36.07
C ILE A 13 -6.75 50.05 -34.54
N ARG A 14 -5.61 49.78 -33.90
CA ARG A 14 -5.01 50.16 -32.59
C ARG A 14 -5.79 50.87 -31.44
N SER A 15 -5.40 50.39 -30.24
CA SER A 15 -4.88 51.11 -29.04
C SER A 15 -5.83 51.75 -28.02
N GLY A 16 -5.49 51.57 -26.73
CA GLY A 16 -5.93 52.45 -25.63
C GLY A 16 -5.81 51.84 -24.23
N ARG A 17 -4.82 52.29 -23.44
CA ARG A 17 -4.67 52.07 -21.98
C ARG A 17 -5.76 52.81 -21.17
N ALA A 18 -6.08 52.36 -19.95
CA ALA A 18 -6.12 53.20 -18.73
C ALA A 18 -6.54 52.41 -17.46
N ALA A 19 -6.09 52.89 -16.31
CA ALA A 19 -6.20 52.29 -14.98
C ALA A 19 -7.13 53.09 -14.04
N GLY A 20 -7.85 52.38 -13.14
CA GLY A 20 -8.42 52.82 -11.83
C GLY A 20 -9.47 53.96 -11.81
N PRO A 21 -10.07 54.34 -10.66
CA PRO A 21 -10.04 53.75 -9.31
C PRO A 21 -11.41 53.65 -8.55
N VAL A 22 -11.40 52.89 -7.45
CA VAL A 22 -12.04 53.08 -6.12
C VAL A 22 -13.39 53.83 -5.99
N ARG A 23 -14.39 53.19 -5.37
CA ARG A 23 -15.34 53.89 -4.45
C ARG A 23 -15.59 53.10 -3.15
N ARG A 24 -15.20 53.75 -2.04
CA ARG A 24 -15.65 53.51 -0.66
C ARG A 24 -17.07 54.05 -0.51
N CYS A 25 -17.88 53.43 0.36
CA CYS A 25 -18.95 54.15 1.05
C CYS A 25 -18.81 53.94 2.56
N ARG A 26 -18.88 55.06 3.29
CA ARG A 26 -18.69 55.27 4.72
C ARG A 26 -20.05 55.54 5.36
N HIS A 27 -20.30 55.01 6.56
CA HIS A 27 -21.13 55.63 7.61
C HIS A 27 -20.53 55.12 8.94
N ARG A 28 -19.64 55.84 9.64
CA ARG A 28 -19.73 57.06 10.48
C ARG A 28 -20.70 56.95 11.67
N CYS A 29 -20.07 56.64 12.81
CA CYS A 29 -20.17 57.17 14.19
C CYS A 29 -21.49 57.70 14.76
N LEU A 30 -21.66 57.41 16.06
CA LEU A 30 -21.83 58.29 17.25
C LEU A 30 -22.58 57.42 18.30
N ARG A 31 -22.40 57.42 19.62
CA ARG A 31 -21.78 58.25 20.66
C ARG A 31 -21.73 57.39 21.95
N ARG A 32 -20.85 57.73 22.91
CA ARG A 32 -20.91 57.24 24.31
C ARG A 32 -21.99 58.01 25.08
N PRO A 33 -22.49 57.45 26.19
CA PRO A 33 -22.11 58.02 27.49
C PRO A 33 -21.82 57.00 28.60
N SER A 34 -21.23 57.52 29.66
CA SER A 34 -20.80 56.94 30.93
C SER A 34 -21.95 56.47 31.84
N GLY A 35 -21.71 55.42 32.63
CA GLY A 35 -22.57 55.01 33.74
C GLY A 35 -21.93 53.89 34.57
N SER A 36 -21.92 54.08 35.87
CA SER A 36 -21.27 53.28 36.92
C SER A 36 -21.93 51.92 37.18
N GLY A 37 -21.17 51.02 37.82
CA GLY A 37 -21.77 50.00 38.69
C GLY A 37 -21.35 48.55 38.44
N ARG A 38 -20.70 47.98 39.46
CA ARG A 38 -20.63 46.54 39.81
C ARG A 38 -19.72 45.64 38.97
N THR A 39 -18.52 45.45 39.52
CA THR A 39 -17.68 44.27 39.38
C THR A 39 -18.45 42.99 39.76
N VAL A 40 -18.82 42.20 38.76
CA VAL A 40 -19.21 40.79 38.96
C VAL A 40 -17.95 39.95 38.73
N ALA A 41 -17.42 39.38 39.80
CA ALA A 41 -16.32 38.42 39.76
C ALA A 41 -16.79 37.15 39.02
N VAL A 42 -16.37 37.00 37.77
CA VAL A 42 -16.52 35.73 37.04
C VAL A 42 -15.48 34.76 37.60
N ALA A 43 -15.93 33.86 38.48
CA ALA A 43 -15.15 32.75 38.96
C ALA A 43 -14.67 31.90 37.76
N ARG A 44 -13.36 31.93 37.49
CA ARG A 44 -12.70 31.04 36.54
C ARG A 44 -12.73 29.63 37.11
N ASN A 45 -13.78 28.89 36.80
CA ASN A 45 -13.87 27.47 37.14
C ASN A 45 -12.89 26.69 36.26
N ARG A 46 -11.67 26.48 36.77
CA ARG A 46 -10.65 25.62 36.16
C ARG A 46 -11.05 24.16 36.41
N HIS A 47 -12.01 23.65 35.62
CA HIS A 47 -12.17 22.21 35.46
C HIS A 47 -10.99 21.67 34.65
N ARG A 48 -9.88 21.42 35.33
CA ARG A 48 -8.82 20.53 34.85
C ARG A 48 -9.46 19.15 34.69
N SER A 49 -9.79 18.78 33.45
CA SER A 49 -10.16 17.40 33.11
C SER A 49 -9.05 16.47 33.61
N PRO A 50 -9.36 15.36 34.31
CA PRO A 50 -8.34 14.45 34.78
C PRO A 50 -7.68 13.82 33.56
N ALA A 51 -6.39 14.10 33.36
CA ALA A 51 -5.59 13.43 32.36
C ALA A 51 -5.66 11.92 32.64
N SER A 52 -6.32 11.17 31.74
CA SER A 52 -6.48 9.72 31.85
C SER A 52 -5.11 9.09 32.12
N ARG A 53 -4.94 8.43 33.27
CA ARG A 53 -3.75 7.61 33.55
C ARG A 53 -3.74 6.46 32.56
N ARG A 54 -3.02 6.63 31.45
CA ARG A 54 -2.87 5.62 30.40
C ARG A 54 -2.13 4.41 30.98
N THR A 55 -2.70 3.22 30.78
CA THR A 55 -2.11 1.98 31.29
C THR A 55 -0.90 1.57 30.45
N ALA A 56 -0.02 0.71 30.99
CA ALA A 56 1.06 0.11 30.20
C ALA A 56 0.50 -0.69 29.00
N ARG A 57 -0.71 -1.26 29.15
CA ARG A 57 -1.46 -1.91 28.07
C ARG A 57 -1.85 -0.94 26.96
N ASP A 58 -2.31 0.27 27.29
CA ASP A 58 -2.62 1.31 26.30
C ASP A 58 -1.37 1.79 25.55
N ARG A 59 -0.22 1.83 26.24
CA ARG A 59 1.07 2.15 25.62
C ARG A 59 1.52 1.04 24.67
N ALA A 60 1.50 -0.23 25.12
CA ALA A 60 1.86 -1.38 24.28
C ALA A 60 0.96 -1.52 23.05
N ARG A 61 -0.37 -1.34 23.18
CA ARG A 61 -1.32 -1.36 22.04
C ARG A 61 -1.04 -0.28 21.00
N ARG A 62 -0.57 0.90 21.42
CA ARG A 62 -0.17 1.99 20.51
C ARG A 62 1.16 1.70 19.83
N THR A 63 2.14 1.16 20.56
CA THR A 63 3.41 0.72 19.96
C THR A 63 3.19 -0.36 18.90
N LEU A 64 2.20 -1.25 19.11
CA LEU A 64 1.84 -2.31 18.16
C LEU A 64 0.74 -1.91 17.15
N SER A 65 0.23 -0.67 17.19
CA SER A 65 -0.81 -0.15 16.28
C SER A 65 -2.03 -1.10 16.09
N GLN A 66 -2.52 -1.69 17.18
CA GLN A 66 -3.53 -2.74 17.12
C GLN A 66 -4.96 -2.19 17.04
N ASN A 67 -5.63 -2.40 15.90
CA ASN A 67 -7.08 -2.22 15.74
C ASN A 67 -7.74 -3.58 15.59
N PHE A 68 -8.59 -3.97 16.54
CA PHE A 68 -9.21 -5.30 16.56
C PHE A 68 -10.52 -5.26 15.78
N LEU A 69 -10.72 -6.24 14.89
CA LEU A 69 -12.01 -6.43 14.23
C LEU A 69 -13.05 -6.85 15.28
N ALA A 70 -14.17 -6.13 15.32
CA ALA A 70 -15.23 -6.32 16.32
C ALA A 70 -16.61 -6.54 15.69
N ASP A 71 -16.80 -6.13 14.43
CA ASP A 71 -18.06 -6.32 13.70
C ASP A 71 -18.14 -7.73 13.07
N PRO A 72 -19.16 -8.54 13.42
CA PRO A 72 -19.33 -9.88 12.85
C PRO A 72 -19.51 -9.87 11.32
N GLY A 73 -20.17 -8.84 10.77
CA GLY A 73 -20.35 -8.70 9.32
C GLY A 73 -19.02 -8.50 8.58
N ALA A 74 -18.09 -7.75 9.17
CA ALA A 74 -16.74 -7.58 8.66
C ALA A 74 -15.92 -8.88 8.76
N VAL A 75 -16.03 -9.62 9.86
CA VAL A 75 -15.39 -10.94 10.02
C VAL A 75 -15.88 -11.90 8.93
N ALA A 76 -17.20 -12.00 8.74
CA ALA A 76 -17.80 -12.85 7.72
C ALA A 76 -17.34 -12.48 6.29
N ARG A 77 -17.11 -11.19 6.01
CA ARG A 77 -16.55 -10.76 4.72
C ARG A 77 -15.10 -11.20 4.51
N VAL A 78 -14.27 -11.15 5.56
CA VAL A 78 -12.89 -11.65 5.49
C VAL A 78 -12.87 -13.16 5.26
N VAL A 79 -13.65 -13.92 6.03
CA VAL A 79 -13.76 -15.38 5.89
C VAL A 79 -14.22 -15.77 4.50
N ARG A 80 -15.26 -15.09 3.97
CA ARG A 80 -15.76 -15.32 2.61
C ARG A 80 -14.73 -15.00 1.53
N ALA A 81 -13.92 -13.95 1.72
CA ALA A 81 -12.85 -13.62 0.80
C ALA A 81 -11.72 -14.67 0.84
N ALA A 82 -11.38 -15.16 2.04
CA ALA A 82 -10.35 -16.19 2.22
C ALA A 82 -10.69 -17.50 1.53
N ARG A 83 -11.97 -17.89 1.56
CA ARG A 83 -12.49 -19.16 1.01
C ARG A 83 -11.76 -20.38 1.61
N PRO A 84 -11.74 -20.54 2.94
CA PRO A 84 -11.15 -21.73 3.56
C PRO A 84 -11.94 -22.98 3.17
N GLY A 85 -11.23 -24.08 2.96
CA GLY A 85 -11.78 -25.41 2.76
C GLY A 85 -11.40 -26.37 3.90
N PRO A 86 -12.19 -27.42 4.14
CA PRO A 86 -12.00 -28.34 5.28
C PRO A 86 -10.68 -29.12 5.25
N GLY A 87 -9.99 -29.18 4.10
CA GLY A 87 -8.67 -29.79 3.96
C GLY A 87 -7.49 -28.82 4.11
N ASP A 88 -7.76 -27.51 4.26
CA ASP A 88 -6.72 -26.48 4.20
C ASP A 88 -5.95 -26.36 5.51
N LEU A 89 -4.65 -26.11 5.39
CA LEU A 89 -3.85 -25.49 6.44
C LEU A 89 -3.96 -23.97 6.34
N LEU A 90 -4.43 -23.34 7.40
CA LEU A 90 -4.48 -21.89 7.52
C LEU A 90 -3.37 -21.39 8.45
N VAL A 91 -2.77 -20.26 8.09
CA VAL A 91 -1.87 -19.50 8.94
C VAL A 91 -2.47 -18.12 9.15
N GLU A 92 -2.65 -17.72 10.40
CA GLU A 92 -3.18 -16.41 10.76
C GLU A 92 -2.08 -15.48 11.30
N VAL A 93 -2.04 -14.25 10.77
CA VAL A 93 -1.17 -13.17 11.26
C VAL A 93 -1.94 -12.24 12.18
N GLY A 94 -1.54 -12.18 13.44
CA GLY A 94 -2.11 -11.26 14.43
C GLY A 94 -3.50 -11.67 14.85
N ALA A 95 -3.60 -12.79 15.57
CA ALA A 95 -4.86 -13.34 16.07
C ALA A 95 -5.64 -12.36 16.97
N GLY A 96 -4.92 -11.48 17.68
CA GLY A 96 -5.49 -10.48 18.54
C GLY A 96 -6.33 -11.09 19.66
N LYS A 97 -7.64 -10.78 19.66
CA LYS A 97 -8.59 -11.35 20.63
C LYS A 97 -9.20 -12.69 20.17
N GLY A 98 -8.80 -13.22 19.02
CA GLY A 98 -9.28 -14.49 18.49
C GLY A 98 -10.60 -14.43 17.74
N VAL A 99 -11.13 -13.24 17.45
CA VAL A 99 -12.44 -13.07 16.78
C VAL A 99 -12.42 -13.64 15.35
N LEU A 100 -11.34 -13.37 14.60
CA LEU A 100 -11.17 -13.94 13.26
C LEU A 100 -10.76 -15.41 13.32
N THR A 101 -9.85 -15.76 14.24
CA THR A 101 -9.41 -17.12 14.51
C THR A 101 -10.58 -18.07 14.73
N GLU A 102 -11.51 -17.70 15.61
CA GLU A 102 -12.67 -18.51 15.95
C GLU A 102 -13.62 -18.72 14.77
N ALA A 103 -13.79 -17.69 13.92
CA ALA A 103 -14.61 -17.79 12.72
C ALA A 103 -13.97 -18.67 11.62
N LEU A 104 -12.65 -18.83 11.62
CA LEU A 104 -11.91 -19.66 10.67
C LEU A 104 -11.75 -21.11 11.15
N ALA A 105 -11.63 -21.31 12.46
CA ALA A 105 -11.35 -22.59 13.08
C ALA A 105 -12.23 -23.76 12.58
N PRO A 106 -13.57 -23.63 12.46
CA PRO A 106 -14.41 -24.74 12.02
C PRO A 106 -14.37 -25.01 10.50
N LEU A 107 -13.65 -24.20 9.71
CA LEU A 107 -13.69 -24.23 8.25
C LEU A 107 -12.43 -24.82 7.61
N CYS A 108 -11.48 -25.30 8.41
CA CYS A 108 -10.18 -25.76 7.95
C CYS A 108 -9.71 -27.00 8.71
N ARG A 109 -8.69 -27.68 8.17
CA ARG A 109 -8.09 -28.86 8.79
C ARG A 109 -7.26 -28.48 10.01
N GLU A 110 -6.49 -27.41 9.88
CA GLU A 110 -5.59 -26.90 10.92
C GLU A 110 -5.44 -25.38 10.77
N LEU A 111 -5.36 -24.68 11.89
CA LEU A 111 -5.15 -23.23 11.93
C LEU A 111 -3.99 -22.88 12.88
N ILE A 112 -2.93 -22.27 12.34
CA ILE A 112 -1.79 -21.78 13.11
C ILE A 112 -1.90 -20.27 13.28
N SER A 113 -2.19 -19.81 14.49
CA SER A 113 -2.44 -18.39 14.78
C SER A 113 -1.28 -17.76 15.53
N TYR A 114 -0.62 -16.79 14.88
CA TYR A 114 0.47 -16.03 15.47
C TYR A 114 -0.03 -14.79 16.19
N GLU A 115 0.45 -14.57 17.40
CA GLU A 115 0.25 -13.33 18.16
C GLU A 115 1.56 -12.95 18.84
N ILE A 116 1.91 -11.65 18.81
CA ILE A 116 3.15 -11.13 19.39
C ILE A 116 2.91 -10.55 20.79
N ASP A 117 1.70 -10.04 21.06
CA ASP A 117 1.32 -9.46 22.34
C ASP A 117 1.07 -10.56 23.38
N ARG A 118 2.08 -10.74 24.26
CA ARG A 118 2.04 -11.66 25.40
C ARG A 118 0.80 -11.50 26.29
N HIS A 119 0.21 -10.31 26.36
CA HIS A 119 -0.94 -10.05 27.21
C HIS A 119 -2.26 -10.59 26.64
N LEU A 120 -2.28 -10.97 25.36
CA LEU A 120 -3.44 -11.57 24.72
C LEU A 120 -3.41 -13.10 24.75
N ILE A 121 -2.22 -13.70 24.86
CA ILE A 121 -2.02 -15.15 24.71
C ILE A 121 -2.87 -15.99 25.67
N ALA A 122 -2.95 -15.63 26.95
CA ALA A 122 -3.73 -16.40 27.92
C ALA A 122 -5.22 -16.44 27.54
N GLY A 123 -5.84 -15.27 27.35
CA GLY A 123 -7.25 -15.19 26.96
C GLY A 123 -7.52 -15.72 25.55
N LEU A 124 -6.55 -15.62 24.64
CA LEU A 124 -6.63 -16.20 23.30
C LEU A 124 -6.68 -17.73 23.36
N ARG A 125 -5.80 -18.36 24.17
CA ARG A 125 -5.81 -19.81 24.37
C ARG A 125 -7.07 -20.30 25.05
N GLU A 126 -7.56 -19.59 26.06
CA GLU A 126 -8.82 -19.89 26.74
C GLU A 126 -10.00 -19.83 25.77
N ARG A 127 -10.12 -18.74 24.98
CA ARG A 127 -11.17 -18.59 23.96
C ARG A 127 -11.14 -19.72 22.93
N LEU A 128 -9.95 -20.17 22.56
CA LEU A 128 -9.75 -21.16 21.50
C LEU A 128 -9.66 -22.61 22.00
N ALA A 129 -9.77 -22.85 23.31
CA ALA A 129 -9.76 -24.18 23.89
C ALA A 129 -10.79 -25.15 23.29
N PRO A 130 -12.00 -24.71 22.88
CA PRO A 130 -12.96 -25.58 22.19
C PRO A 130 -12.53 -26.04 20.78
N TYR A 131 -11.45 -25.49 20.21
CA TYR A 131 -11.02 -25.75 18.84
C TYR A 131 -9.66 -26.46 18.82
N PRO A 132 -9.61 -27.80 18.91
CA PRO A 132 -8.35 -28.55 19.04
C PRO A 132 -7.45 -28.46 17.80
N ALA A 133 -8.02 -28.13 16.63
CA ALA A 133 -7.28 -27.90 15.40
C ALA A 133 -6.55 -26.53 15.35
N VAL A 134 -6.71 -25.70 16.38
CA VAL A 134 -6.11 -24.35 16.44
C VAL A 134 -4.86 -24.36 17.31
N ARG A 135 -3.73 -23.95 16.73
CA ARG A 135 -2.46 -23.78 17.43
C ARG A 135 -2.11 -22.31 17.59
N VAL A 136 -2.12 -21.83 18.83
CA VAL A 136 -1.71 -20.45 19.17
C VAL A 136 -0.21 -20.38 19.42
N VAL A 137 0.49 -19.58 18.60
CA VAL A 137 1.94 -19.37 18.67
C VAL A 137 2.25 -17.95 19.15
N HIS A 138 2.87 -17.83 20.33
CA HIS A 138 3.36 -16.54 20.83
C HIS A 138 4.72 -16.22 20.19
N ARG A 139 4.71 -15.51 19.06
CA ARG A 139 5.92 -15.15 18.30
C ARG A 139 5.62 -14.02 17.30
N ASP A 140 6.63 -13.23 16.94
CA ASP A 140 6.55 -12.37 15.76
C ASP A 140 6.41 -13.22 14.49
N PHE A 141 5.29 -13.06 13.80
CA PHE A 141 5.01 -13.75 12.54
C PHE A 141 6.12 -13.57 11.50
N LEU A 142 6.78 -12.41 11.43
CA LEU A 142 7.81 -12.16 10.41
C LEU A 142 9.08 -12.96 10.64
N THR A 143 9.25 -13.56 11.82
CA THR A 143 10.32 -14.53 12.14
C THR A 143 9.88 -15.98 11.93
N ALA A 144 8.62 -16.22 11.56
CA ALA A 144 8.09 -17.54 11.33
C ALA A 144 8.60 -18.13 10.01
N HIS A 145 8.84 -19.44 10.03
CA HIS A 145 9.14 -20.20 8.82
C HIS A 145 7.82 -20.59 8.16
N PRO A 146 7.66 -20.40 6.83
CA PRO A 146 6.46 -20.83 6.13
C PRO A 146 6.31 -22.37 6.21
N PRO A 147 5.08 -22.89 6.31
CA PRO A 147 4.83 -24.32 6.19
C PRO A 147 5.45 -24.94 4.93
N ARG A 148 5.86 -26.21 5.04
CA ARG A 148 6.43 -26.99 3.93
C ARG A 148 5.37 -27.66 3.05
N GLU A 149 4.11 -27.57 3.44
CA GLU A 149 2.93 -28.03 2.70
C GLU A 149 2.09 -26.84 2.20
N PRO A 150 1.14 -27.05 1.26
CA PRO A 150 0.25 -25.99 0.79
C PRO A 150 -0.54 -25.34 1.94
N PHE A 151 -0.55 -24.01 2.01
CA PHE A 151 -1.27 -23.29 3.06
C PHE A 151 -1.82 -21.97 2.54
N ALA A 152 -2.88 -21.47 3.18
CA ALA A 152 -3.41 -20.13 2.96
C ALA A 152 -3.12 -19.23 4.17
N LEU A 153 -2.73 -17.98 3.89
CA LEU A 153 -2.49 -16.96 4.89
C LEU A 153 -3.75 -16.09 5.06
N VAL A 154 -4.14 -15.81 6.31
CA VAL A 154 -5.22 -14.88 6.61
C VAL A 154 -4.76 -13.92 7.71
N GLY A 155 -5.25 -12.69 7.77
CA GLY A 155 -4.92 -11.85 8.92
C GLY A 155 -5.49 -10.45 8.88
N ASN A 156 -5.72 -9.91 10.08
CA ASN A 156 -5.94 -8.49 10.29
C ASN A 156 -4.63 -7.81 10.63
N VAL A 157 -3.87 -7.45 9.59
CA VAL A 157 -2.46 -7.09 9.76
C VAL A 157 -2.29 -5.67 10.30
N PRO A 158 -1.33 -5.43 11.20
CA PRO A 158 -0.97 -4.07 11.61
C PRO A 158 -0.49 -3.26 10.42
N TYR A 159 -1.02 -2.06 10.24
CA TYR A 159 -0.77 -1.25 9.04
C TYR A 159 0.72 -1.00 8.78
N ALA A 160 1.49 -0.74 9.84
CA ALA A 160 2.93 -0.49 9.76
C ALA A 160 3.77 -1.68 9.24
N ARG A 161 3.23 -2.92 9.27
CA ARG A 161 3.95 -4.14 8.85
C ARG A 161 3.31 -4.80 7.63
N THR A 162 2.34 -4.14 6.99
CA THR A 162 1.61 -4.70 5.84
C THR A 162 2.54 -5.13 4.72
N SER A 163 3.52 -4.28 4.35
CA SER A 163 4.47 -4.60 3.27
C SER A 163 5.35 -5.79 3.61
N ASP A 164 5.90 -5.86 4.83
CA ASP A 164 6.74 -6.99 5.26
C ASP A 164 5.97 -8.33 5.21
N ILE A 165 4.70 -8.31 5.61
CA ILE A 165 3.83 -9.50 5.60
C ILE A 165 3.50 -9.92 4.16
N VAL A 166 3.22 -8.95 3.29
CA VAL A 166 3.00 -9.20 1.85
C VAL A 166 4.26 -9.79 1.21
N GLU A 167 5.45 -9.26 1.52
CA GLU A 167 6.71 -9.81 1.02
C GLU A 167 6.99 -11.21 1.55
N TRP A 168 6.73 -11.45 2.84
CA TRP A 168 6.83 -12.79 3.43
C TRP A 168 5.91 -13.77 2.68
N ALA A 169 4.67 -13.36 2.39
CA ALA A 169 3.70 -14.17 1.67
C ALA A 169 4.18 -14.48 0.24
N LEU A 170 4.68 -13.48 -0.48
CA LEU A 170 5.19 -13.66 -1.84
C LEU A 170 6.42 -14.59 -1.90
N ARG A 171 7.29 -14.54 -0.89
CA ARG A 171 8.47 -15.42 -0.75
C ARG A 171 8.12 -16.84 -0.30
N ALA A 172 6.95 -17.07 0.30
CA ALA A 172 6.57 -18.39 0.80
C ALA A 172 6.27 -19.36 -0.37
N PRO A 173 7.05 -20.44 -0.54
CA PRO A 173 7.01 -21.28 -1.74
C PRO A 173 5.71 -22.11 -1.85
N ARG A 174 5.10 -22.45 -0.72
CA ARG A 174 3.88 -23.27 -0.66
C ARG A 174 2.62 -22.47 -0.35
N LEU A 175 2.70 -21.13 -0.37
CA LEU A 175 1.52 -20.30 -0.22
C LEU A 175 0.57 -20.50 -1.40
N THR A 176 -0.68 -20.86 -1.14
CA THR A 176 -1.75 -20.95 -2.15
C THR A 176 -2.47 -19.62 -2.32
N SER A 177 -2.77 -18.94 -1.21
CA SER A 177 -3.38 -17.62 -1.21
C SER A 177 -3.07 -16.85 0.08
N ALA A 178 -3.17 -15.52 0.04
CA ALA A 178 -3.13 -14.67 1.23
C ALA A 178 -4.30 -13.68 1.23
N THR A 179 -5.09 -13.65 2.30
CA THR A 179 -6.22 -12.73 2.48
C THR A 179 -5.95 -11.82 3.67
N LEU A 180 -5.66 -10.55 3.40
CA LEU A 180 -5.19 -9.60 4.40
C LEU A 180 -6.15 -8.42 4.50
N MET A 181 -6.53 -8.07 5.73
CA MET A 181 -7.14 -6.77 6.02
C MET A 181 -6.04 -5.72 6.14
N THR A 182 -6.03 -4.74 5.25
CA THR A 182 -5.07 -3.64 5.24
C THR A 182 -5.78 -2.31 5.31
N GLN A 183 -5.07 -1.19 5.26
CA GLN A 183 -5.70 0.10 4.92
C GLN A 183 -6.34 0.01 3.53
N LEU A 184 -7.49 0.66 3.34
CA LEU A 184 -8.20 0.65 2.05
C LEU A 184 -7.32 1.18 0.91
N GLU A 185 -6.60 2.28 1.13
CA GLU A 185 -5.71 2.87 0.12
C GLU A 185 -4.59 1.90 -0.29
N TYR A 186 -4.01 1.19 0.68
CA TYR A 186 -2.99 0.18 0.41
C TYR A 186 -3.54 -0.94 -0.49
N ALA A 187 -4.71 -1.50 -0.14
CA ALA A 187 -5.36 -2.53 -0.92
C ALA A 187 -5.62 -2.05 -2.36
N ARG A 188 -6.25 -0.88 -2.51
CA ARG A 188 -6.57 -0.26 -3.80
C ARG A 188 -5.33 -0.03 -4.68
N LYS A 189 -4.25 0.49 -4.09
CA LYS A 189 -2.97 0.72 -4.79
C LYS A 189 -2.35 -0.58 -5.27
N ARG A 190 -2.41 -1.65 -4.47
CA ARG A 190 -1.82 -2.96 -4.82
C ARG A 190 -2.65 -3.74 -5.83
N THR A 191 -3.94 -3.45 -5.96
CA THR A 191 -4.86 -4.18 -6.83
C THR A 191 -5.22 -3.42 -8.10
N GLY A 192 -4.64 -2.23 -8.33
CA GLY A 192 -4.91 -1.43 -9.52
C GLY A 192 -6.27 -0.70 -9.53
N ASP A 193 -6.94 -0.57 -8.38
CA ASP A 193 -8.30 -0.01 -8.28
C ASP A 193 -8.37 1.46 -8.74
N PHE A 194 -7.26 2.18 -8.66
CA PHE A 194 -7.14 3.57 -9.14
C PHE A 194 -6.76 3.68 -10.63
N GLY A 195 -6.79 2.59 -11.39
CA GLY A 195 -6.22 2.54 -12.74
C GLY A 195 -4.69 2.66 -12.77
N ARG A 196 -4.04 2.58 -11.60
CA ARG A 196 -2.59 2.68 -11.42
C ARG A 196 -2.04 1.47 -10.69
N TRP A 197 -0.97 0.89 -11.23
CA TRP A 197 -0.36 -0.35 -10.79
C TRP A 197 0.99 -0.10 -10.13
N SER A 198 1.27 -0.86 -9.07
CA SER A 198 2.56 -0.80 -8.37
C SER A 198 3.58 -1.73 -9.04
N LEU A 199 4.87 -1.39 -8.97
CA LEU A 199 5.97 -2.25 -9.43
C LEU A 199 5.84 -3.68 -8.91
N LEU A 200 5.60 -3.85 -7.60
CA LEU A 200 5.45 -5.18 -7.00
C LEU A 200 4.29 -5.97 -7.61
N THR A 201 3.14 -5.31 -7.83
CA THR A 201 1.95 -5.95 -8.41
C THR A 201 2.24 -6.44 -9.82
N VAL A 202 2.80 -5.58 -10.67
CA VAL A 202 3.14 -5.93 -12.06
C VAL A 202 4.20 -7.03 -12.09
N ARG A 203 5.32 -6.85 -11.36
CA ARG A 203 6.43 -7.80 -11.32
C ARG A 203 6.00 -9.21 -10.92
N THR A 204 5.08 -9.33 -9.98
CA THR A 204 4.60 -10.64 -9.47
C THR A 204 3.37 -11.18 -10.20
N TRP A 205 2.77 -10.41 -11.11
CA TRP A 205 1.54 -10.77 -11.81
C TRP A 205 1.55 -12.12 -12.54
N PRO A 206 2.66 -12.54 -13.19
CA PRO A 206 2.74 -13.83 -13.85
C PRO A 206 2.50 -15.00 -12.89
N GLU A 207 2.80 -14.85 -11.60
CA GLU A 207 2.74 -15.92 -10.60
C GLU A 207 1.58 -15.72 -9.62
N VAL A 208 1.20 -14.47 -9.36
CA VAL A 208 0.26 -14.10 -8.31
C VAL A 208 -0.79 -13.15 -8.85
N GLU A 209 -2.06 -13.52 -8.68
CA GLU A 209 -3.17 -12.63 -8.92
C GLU A 209 -3.45 -11.78 -7.69
N TRP A 210 -3.71 -10.48 -7.88
CA TRP A 210 -4.05 -9.54 -6.81
C TRP A 210 -5.49 -9.07 -6.97
N ARG A 211 -6.32 -9.23 -5.94
CA ARG A 211 -7.74 -8.86 -5.95
C ARG A 211 -8.10 -7.96 -4.78
N LEU A 212 -8.90 -6.93 -5.06
CA LEU A 212 -9.62 -6.18 -4.04
C LEU A 212 -10.95 -6.90 -3.76
N CYS A 213 -11.13 -7.38 -2.53
CA CYS A 213 -12.29 -8.16 -2.13
C CYS A 213 -13.31 -7.35 -1.31
N GLY A 214 -13.10 -6.04 -1.18
CA GLY A 214 -14.09 -5.11 -0.60
C GLY A 214 -13.52 -4.17 0.45
N ARG A 215 -14.33 -3.20 0.85
CA ARG A 215 -14.04 -2.20 1.88
C ARG A 215 -14.70 -2.58 3.21
N VAL A 216 -13.99 -2.40 4.32
CA VAL A 216 -14.53 -2.51 5.68
C VAL A 216 -14.51 -1.15 6.36
N ALA A 217 -15.66 -0.67 6.81
CA ALA A 217 -15.76 0.61 7.50
C ALA A 217 -14.92 0.61 8.78
N ARG A 218 -14.24 1.71 9.09
CA ARG A 218 -13.44 1.89 10.31
C ARG A 218 -14.23 1.62 11.60
N THR A 219 -15.54 1.84 11.58
CA THR A 219 -16.45 1.57 12.71
C THR A 219 -16.59 0.09 13.04
N ALA A 220 -16.10 -0.81 12.17
CA ALA A 220 -16.00 -2.25 12.43
C ALA A 220 -14.87 -2.64 13.40
N PHE A 221 -14.02 -1.69 13.79
CA PHE A 221 -12.83 -1.96 14.59
C PHE A 221 -12.86 -1.29 15.97
N ARG A 222 -12.16 -1.86 16.95
CA ARG A 222 -11.98 -1.28 18.28
C ARG A 222 -10.49 -1.34 18.72
N PRO A 223 -9.83 -0.21 19.02
CA PRO A 223 -10.33 1.16 18.83
C PRO A 223 -10.60 1.46 17.35
N VAL A 224 -11.37 2.51 17.07
CA VAL A 224 -11.68 2.91 15.70
C VAL A 224 -10.44 3.54 15.06
N PRO A 225 -9.93 3.02 13.94
CA PRO A 225 -8.80 3.61 13.22
C PRO A 225 -9.19 4.91 12.52
N ALA A 226 -8.18 5.66 12.06
CA ALA A 226 -8.38 6.89 11.31
C ALA A 226 -8.98 6.65 9.91
N VAL A 227 -8.70 5.50 9.31
CA VAL A 227 -9.06 5.15 7.93
C VAL A 227 -9.80 3.81 7.87
N ASP A 228 -10.52 3.60 6.78
CA ASP A 228 -11.19 2.33 6.52
C ASP A 228 -10.20 1.21 6.17
N GLY A 229 -10.67 -0.02 6.39
CA GLY A 229 -9.99 -1.24 5.98
C GLY A 229 -10.33 -1.63 4.54
N GLY A 230 -9.42 -2.34 3.89
CA GLY A 230 -9.62 -3.02 2.62
C GLY A 230 -9.23 -4.48 2.74
N ILE A 231 -10.05 -5.37 2.18
CA ILE A 231 -9.73 -6.80 2.08
C ILE A 231 -9.00 -7.00 0.77
N MET A 232 -7.73 -7.40 0.85
CA MET A 232 -6.90 -7.71 -0.31
C MET A 232 -6.61 -9.21 -0.33
N ARG A 233 -6.73 -9.84 -1.50
CA ARG A 233 -6.41 -11.25 -1.69
C ARG A 233 -5.34 -11.44 -2.76
N LEU A 234 -4.28 -12.15 -2.40
CA LEU A 234 -3.26 -12.67 -3.30
C LEU A 234 -3.58 -14.14 -3.56
N ILE A 235 -3.51 -14.57 -4.82
CA ILE A 235 -3.78 -15.96 -5.22
C ILE A 235 -2.60 -16.44 -6.05
N ARG A 236 -1.84 -17.42 -5.54
CA ARG A 236 -0.78 -18.05 -6.32
C ARG A 236 -1.42 -18.89 -7.42
N ARG A 237 -1.00 -18.66 -8.66
CA ARG A 237 -1.51 -19.40 -9.81
C ARG A 237 -0.97 -20.83 -9.77
N PRO A 238 -1.80 -21.87 -9.97
CA PRO A 238 -1.31 -23.25 -10.09
C PRO A 238 -0.31 -23.43 -11.23
N ARG A 239 -0.50 -22.66 -12.32
CA ARG A 239 0.45 -22.53 -13.41
C ARG A 239 0.75 -21.04 -13.64
N PRO A 240 2.00 -20.59 -13.52
CA PRO A 240 2.37 -19.22 -13.87
C PRO A 240 2.02 -18.90 -15.32
N LEU A 241 1.69 -17.64 -15.60
CA LEU A 241 1.42 -17.14 -16.95
C LEU A 241 2.67 -17.15 -17.84
N LEU A 242 3.85 -17.16 -17.21
CA LEU A 242 5.16 -17.35 -17.82
C LEU A 242 5.77 -18.61 -17.19
N PRO A 243 5.70 -19.78 -17.84
CA PRO A 243 6.04 -21.06 -17.23
C PRO A 243 7.54 -21.28 -17.06
N ASP A 244 8.35 -20.69 -17.93
CA ASP A 244 9.81 -20.79 -17.87
C ASP A 244 10.43 -19.77 -16.88
N ALA A 245 11.49 -20.18 -16.18
CA ALA A 245 12.15 -19.36 -15.16
C ALA A 245 12.94 -18.20 -15.76
N GLU A 246 13.58 -18.40 -16.91
CA GLU A 246 14.34 -17.36 -17.63
C GLU A 246 13.39 -16.30 -18.21
N GLN A 247 12.23 -16.71 -18.73
CA GLN A 247 11.16 -15.82 -19.16
C GLN A 247 10.64 -14.96 -17.99
N ARG A 248 10.43 -15.54 -16.81
CA ARG A 248 10.05 -14.79 -15.61
C ARG A 248 11.13 -13.80 -15.17
N ALA A 249 12.40 -14.20 -15.21
CA ALA A 249 13.52 -13.32 -14.88
C ALA A 249 13.61 -12.14 -15.86
N SER A 250 13.51 -12.42 -17.16
CA SER A 250 13.51 -11.41 -18.23
C SER A 250 12.31 -10.46 -18.10
N TYR A 251 11.12 -10.99 -17.79
CA TYR A 251 9.94 -10.18 -17.48
C TYR A 251 10.19 -9.24 -16.30
N ALA A 252 10.73 -9.76 -15.20
CA ALA A 252 11.03 -8.95 -14.02
C ALA A 252 12.00 -7.81 -14.35
N GLY A 253 13.08 -8.09 -15.08
CA GLY A 253 14.03 -7.08 -15.53
C GLY A 253 13.40 -6.01 -16.44
N LEU A 254 12.54 -6.42 -17.37
CA LEU A 254 11.79 -5.50 -18.23
C LEU A 254 10.90 -4.55 -17.42
N VAL A 255 10.17 -5.09 -16.45
CA VAL A 255 9.29 -4.31 -15.57
C VAL A 255 10.11 -3.35 -14.71
N GLU A 256 11.20 -3.81 -14.10
CA GLU A 256 12.08 -2.98 -13.27
C GLU A 256 12.71 -1.83 -14.08
N LEU A 257 13.17 -2.11 -15.30
CA LEU A 257 13.68 -1.08 -16.19
C LEU A 257 12.60 -0.05 -16.53
N GLY A 258 11.38 -0.47 -16.85
CA GLY A 258 10.33 0.51 -17.15
C GLY A 258 9.91 1.35 -15.95
N PHE A 259 9.86 0.77 -14.75
CA PHE A 259 9.55 1.49 -13.51
C PHE A 259 10.71 2.35 -12.98
N SER A 260 11.93 2.18 -13.49
CA SER A 260 13.07 3.05 -13.17
C SER A 260 12.87 4.49 -13.65
N GLY A 261 12.05 4.70 -14.68
CA GLY A 261 11.73 6.00 -15.24
C GLY A 261 12.89 6.70 -15.96
N VAL A 262 14.00 6.01 -16.20
CA VAL A 262 15.16 6.67 -16.79
C VAL A 262 14.91 7.05 -18.25
N GLY A 263 15.06 8.34 -18.57
CA GLY A 263 14.70 8.89 -19.87
C GLY A 263 13.30 9.52 -19.91
N GLY A 264 12.55 9.50 -18.81
CA GLY A 264 11.32 10.29 -18.62
C GLY A 264 10.00 9.58 -18.95
N SER A 265 10.02 8.56 -19.81
CA SER A 265 8.84 7.75 -20.15
C SER A 265 9.15 6.25 -20.18
N LEU A 266 8.10 5.40 -20.17
CA LEU A 266 8.28 3.95 -20.30
C LEU A 266 8.99 3.61 -21.61
N HIS A 267 8.57 4.24 -22.71
CA HIS A 267 9.19 4.03 -24.01
C HIS A 267 10.68 4.43 -24.00
N ALA A 268 11.03 5.58 -23.42
CA ALA A 268 12.42 6.03 -23.31
C ALA A 268 13.28 5.07 -22.47
N SER A 269 12.72 4.53 -21.38
CA SER A 269 13.40 3.55 -20.53
C SER A 269 13.71 2.27 -21.31
N LEU A 270 12.72 1.72 -22.02
CA LEU A 270 12.86 0.48 -22.78
C LEU A 270 13.72 0.64 -24.03
N ARG A 271 13.77 1.84 -24.64
CA ARG A 271 14.55 2.11 -25.86
C ARG A 271 16.06 1.92 -25.67
N ARG A 272 16.56 1.96 -24.43
CA ARG A 272 17.96 1.75 -24.07
C ARG A 272 18.45 0.32 -24.31
N VAL A 273 17.55 -0.64 -24.16
CA VAL A 273 17.86 -2.07 -24.30
C VAL A 273 17.18 -2.71 -25.52
N CYS A 274 16.11 -2.09 -26.04
CA CYS A 274 15.34 -2.61 -27.18
C CYS A 274 15.57 -1.77 -28.46
N PRO A 275 15.73 -2.42 -29.63
CA PRO A 275 15.73 -1.74 -30.93
C PRO A 275 14.43 -0.97 -31.19
N ALA A 276 14.53 0.23 -31.78
CA ALA A 276 13.38 1.12 -32.01
C ALA A 276 12.21 0.43 -32.71
N ARG A 277 12.47 -0.25 -33.84
CA ARG A 277 11.43 -0.90 -34.65
C ARG A 277 10.65 -1.94 -33.84
N ARG A 278 11.36 -2.76 -33.06
CA ARG A 278 10.76 -3.81 -32.23
C ARG A 278 9.95 -3.22 -31.07
N LEU A 279 10.46 -2.17 -30.42
CA LEU A 279 9.76 -1.47 -29.36
C LEU A 279 8.46 -0.80 -29.84
N THR A 280 8.50 -0.10 -30.97
CA THR A 280 7.31 0.52 -31.59
C THR A 280 6.25 -0.53 -31.93
N ALA A 281 6.65 -1.67 -32.49
CA ALA A 281 5.73 -2.76 -32.79
C ALA A 281 5.08 -3.34 -31.52
N ALA A 282 5.88 -3.55 -30.46
CA ALA A 282 5.39 -4.07 -29.18
C ALA A 282 4.40 -3.11 -28.51
N PHE A 283 4.68 -1.80 -28.52
CA PHE A 283 3.77 -0.78 -27.98
C PHE A 283 2.44 -0.78 -28.73
N ARG A 284 2.49 -0.82 -30.07
CA ARG A 284 1.27 -0.89 -30.90
C ARG A 284 0.45 -2.12 -30.57
N ARG A 285 1.08 -3.30 -30.41
CA ARG A 285 0.38 -4.54 -30.07
C ARG A 285 -0.21 -4.53 -28.67
N ALA A 286 0.48 -3.90 -27.72
CA ALA A 286 -0.01 -3.70 -26.35
C ALA A 286 -1.06 -2.57 -26.25
N GLY A 287 -1.36 -1.86 -27.34
CA GLY A 287 -2.28 -0.71 -27.33
C GLY A 287 -1.76 0.44 -26.46
N LEU A 288 -0.44 0.67 -26.46
CA LEU A 288 0.20 1.69 -25.64
C LEU A 288 0.61 2.90 -26.47
N GLU A 289 0.29 4.07 -25.95
CA GLU A 289 0.86 5.33 -26.42
C GLU A 289 2.32 5.46 -25.98
N ARG A 290 3.10 6.20 -26.76
CA ARG A 290 4.54 6.38 -26.52
C ARG A 290 4.84 7.05 -25.17
N GLU A 291 4.01 8.02 -24.78
CA GLU A 291 4.18 8.82 -23.56
C GLU A 291 3.38 8.27 -22.37
N VAL A 292 2.93 7.01 -22.46
CA VAL A 292 2.18 6.38 -21.36
C VAL A 292 2.98 6.41 -20.06
N VAL A 293 2.33 6.88 -19.00
CA VAL A 293 2.88 6.83 -17.64
C VAL A 293 2.96 5.35 -17.23
N VAL A 294 4.14 4.90 -16.81
CA VAL A 294 4.41 3.49 -16.49
C VAL A 294 3.39 2.88 -15.52
N GLY A 295 2.92 3.66 -14.56
CA GLY A 295 1.93 3.22 -13.58
C GLY A 295 0.55 2.91 -14.18
N HIS A 296 0.19 3.43 -15.35
CA HIS A 296 -1.09 3.15 -16.01
C HIS A 296 -1.03 1.93 -16.95
N VAL A 297 0.18 1.39 -17.20
CA VAL A 297 0.32 0.17 -18.01
C VAL A 297 -0.15 -1.01 -17.19
N THR A 298 -1.18 -1.68 -17.69
CA THR A 298 -1.84 -2.80 -17.00
C THR A 298 -0.98 -4.06 -17.04
N PRO A 299 -1.14 -4.98 -16.08
CA PRO A 299 -0.39 -6.23 -16.10
C PRO A 299 -0.56 -7.08 -17.37
N PRO A 300 -1.75 -7.19 -18.00
CA PRO A 300 -1.89 -7.82 -19.32
C PRO A 300 -1.06 -7.14 -20.40
N GLN A 301 -1.00 -5.80 -20.44
CA GLN A 301 -0.16 -5.08 -21.41
C GLN A 301 1.33 -5.34 -21.19
N TRP A 302 1.78 -5.46 -19.94
CA TRP A 302 3.14 -5.88 -19.62
C TRP A 302 3.47 -7.29 -20.12
N LEU A 303 2.52 -8.23 -20.07
CA LEU A 303 2.72 -9.57 -20.64
C LEU A 303 2.86 -9.51 -22.17
N VAL A 304 2.06 -8.69 -22.85
CA VAL A 304 2.16 -8.48 -24.31
C VAL A 304 3.51 -7.87 -24.69
N LEU A 305 3.98 -6.87 -23.92
CA LEU A 305 5.32 -6.30 -24.09
C LEU A 305 6.39 -7.35 -23.89
N ALA A 306 6.27 -8.19 -22.86
CA ALA A 306 7.26 -9.21 -22.57
C ALA A 306 7.35 -10.27 -23.66
N GLN A 307 6.22 -10.71 -24.24
CA GLN A 307 6.23 -11.64 -25.38
C GLN A 307 7.04 -11.11 -26.57
N ASP A 308 7.05 -9.79 -26.79
CA ASP A 308 7.81 -9.17 -27.86
C ASP A 308 9.22 -8.76 -27.49
N LEU A 309 9.50 -8.47 -26.22
CA LEU A 309 10.76 -7.83 -25.82
C LEU A 309 11.68 -8.77 -25.03
N THR A 310 11.17 -9.89 -24.51
CA THR A 310 12.01 -10.94 -23.91
C THR A 310 12.73 -11.73 -25.01
N GLY A 311 13.99 -12.12 -24.76
CA GLY A 311 14.91 -12.67 -25.79
C GLY A 311 15.76 -11.63 -26.53
N VAL A 312 15.74 -10.35 -26.12
CA VAL A 312 16.76 -9.35 -26.51
C VAL A 312 17.87 -9.38 -25.46
N ALA A 313 19.12 -9.60 -25.87
CA ALA A 313 20.28 -9.82 -24.99
C ALA A 313 20.41 -8.80 -23.83
N GLY A 314 20.01 -7.54 -24.04
CA GLY A 314 20.09 -6.48 -23.00
C GLY A 314 19.03 -6.52 -21.90
N VAL A 315 17.92 -7.26 -22.05
CA VAL A 315 16.87 -7.36 -21.01
C VAL A 315 17.26 -8.36 -19.92
N ALA A 316 17.97 -9.43 -20.29
CA ALA A 316 18.49 -10.42 -19.35
C ALA A 316 19.67 -9.85 -18.51
N GLU A 317 20.53 -9.03 -19.10
CA GLU A 317 21.63 -8.35 -18.40
C GLU A 317 21.15 -7.28 -17.41
N ALA A 318 20.08 -6.55 -17.75
CA ALA A 318 19.44 -5.63 -16.80
C ALA A 318 18.83 -6.37 -15.60
N ALA A 319 18.32 -7.59 -15.81
CA ALA A 319 17.79 -8.44 -14.75
C ALA A 319 18.89 -8.98 -13.79
N THR A 320 20.10 -9.25 -14.28
CA THR A 320 21.23 -9.70 -13.45
C THR A 320 21.94 -8.56 -12.73
N GLY A 321 21.96 -7.35 -13.29
CA GLY A 321 22.53 -6.15 -12.66
C GLY A 321 21.71 -5.61 -11.47
N ALA A 322 20.38 -5.77 -11.50
CA ALA A 322 19.49 -5.32 -10.42
C ALA A 322 19.61 -6.16 -9.12
N GLY A 323 20.17 -7.38 -9.20
CA GLY A 323 20.38 -8.27 -8.06
C GLY A 323 21.53 -7.89 -7.11
N ARG A 324 22.35 -6.87 -7.45
CA ARG A 324 23.51 -6.45 -6.63
C ARG A 324 23.36 -5.08 -5.97
N GLY A 325 22.25 -4.38 -6.15
CA GLY A 325 22.04 -3.02 -5.61
C GLY A 325 20.84 -2.96 -4.66
N GLY A 326 20.98 -3.46 -3.42
CA GLY A 326 19.81 -3.51 -2.52
C GLY A 326 20.04 -3.86 -1.06
N THR A 327 21.25 -3.73 -0.50
CA THR A 327 21.41 -3.60 0.96
C THR A 327 21.50 -2.11 1.30
N ALA A 328 20.35 -1.48 1.50
CA ALA A 328 20.27 -0.20 2.19
C ALA A 328 20.51 -0.44 3.69
N ALA A 329 21.77 -0.71 4.03
CA ALA A 329 22.29 -0.62 5.39
C ALA A 329 23.39 0.46 5.37
N SER A 330 23.37 1.31 6.39
CA SER A 330 24.38 2.35 6.66
C SER A 330 24.17 3.73 5.99
N LYS A 331 23.10 4.40 6.42
CA LYS A 331 23.13 5.87 6.64
C LYS A 331 22.62 6.17 8.05
N GLU A 332 23.30 5.64 9.05
CA GLU A 332 23.13 6.02 10.46
C GLU A 332 24.42 5.70 11.24
N SER A 333 25.54 6.26 10.79
CA SER A 333 26.83 6.21 11.49
C SER A 333 27.67 7.42 11.15
N LYS A 334 27.09 8.62 11.31
CA LYS A 334 27.85 9.88 11.23
C LYS A 334 27.24 10.96 12.12
N VAL A 335 26.84 10.59 13.34
CA VAL A 335 26.60 11.52 14.46
C VAL A 335 27.05 10.84 15.76
N ARG A 336 28.32 10.43 15.82
CA ARG A 336 29.01 10.07 17.09
C ARG A 336 30.52 10.03 16.90
N ALA A 337 31.08 11.13 16.40
CA ALA A 337 32.52 11.39 16.39
C ALA A 337 32.74 12.91 16.38
N LYS A 338 32.15 13.60 17.35
CA LYS A 338 32.47 15.00 17.67
C LYS A 338 32.09 15.31 19.13
N SER A 339 32.68 14.54 20.03
CA SER A 339 32.62 14.77 21.49
C SER A 339 33.71 13.93 22.18
N ARG A 340 34.97 14.12 21.78
CA ARG A 340 36.16 13.58 22.47
C ARG A 340 37.46 14.13 21.87
N VAL A 341 37.60 15.45 21.84
CA VAL A 341 38.89 16.16 21.91
C VAL A 341 38.56 17.52 22.51
N ASP A 342 38.71 17.65 23.82
CA ASP A 342 38.99 18.88 24.57
C ASP A 342 38.96 18.55 26.06
N SER A 343 40.02 17.88 26.51
CA SER A 343 40.36 17.68 27.92
C SER A 343 41.83 17.29 28.04
N SER A 344 42.74 18.17 27.65
CA SER A 344 44.15 18.15 28.08
C SER A 344 44.92 19.33 27.49
N SER A 345 44.92 20.47 28.18
CA SER A 345 46.09 21.34 28.42
C SER A 345 45.64 22.62 29.12
N LEU A 346 46.26 22.84 30.29
CA LEU A 346 46.19 23.98 31.22
C LEU A 346 45.01 23.99 32.20
#